data_AF-A0A1H1CKE6-F1
#
_entry.id   AF-A0A1H1CKE6-F1
#
_cell.length_a   1.000
_cell.length_b   1.000
_cell.length_c   1.000
_cell.angle_alpha   90.00
_cell.angle_beta   90.00
_cell.angle_gamma   90.00
#
_symmetry.space_group_name_H-M   'P 1'
#
loop_
_entity.id
_entity.type
_entity.pdbx_description
1 polymer ?
#
loop_
_entity_poly.entity_id
_entity_poly.type
_entity_poly.pdbx_seq_one_letter_code
_entity_poly.pdbx_strand_id
1 'polypeptide(L)'
;MTFEFTLARRALRGREKRDLFTVLTGTAGPYGAATVSVGTVSRRAELSCPALPEAWVDHPDTTRQGLIAVDERTRLVVGGRPASLTQNRRARSREDRALRITLDDRRYAYLATGTGAEELRDAARGPLVRIRIPLRGDRTVTVLPAADAVDVALALVLQGADMRALTLTRAALIGALSFLDTGKGEA
;
A
#
# COMPACT_ATOMS: atom_id res chain seq x y z
N MET A 1 10.97 -16.31 -12.13
CA MET A 1 12.23 -15.94 -11.44
C MET A 1 11.87 -15.04 -10.26
N THR A 2 12.43 -15.29 -9.07
CA THR A 2 12.28 -14.36 -7.93
C THR A 2 13.27 -13.22 -8.10
N PHE A 3 12.84 -11.98 -7.85
CA PHE A 3 13.75 -10.84 -7.79
C PHE A 3 13.32 -9.86 -6.70
N GLU A 4 14.28 -9.07 -6.24
CA GLU A 4 14.08 -8.09 -5.19
C GLU A 4 14.54 -6.72 -5.65
N PHE A 5 13.83 -5.69 -5.19
CA PHE A 5 14.25 -4.31 -5.37
C PHE A 5 13.79 -3.44 -4.22
N THR A 6 14.35 -2.23 -4.19
CA THR A 6 14.10 -1.28 -3.13
C THR A 6 13.36 -0.06 -3.68
N LEU A 7 12.35 0.39 -2.95
CA LEU A 7 11.68 1.66 -3.15
C LEU A 7 12.10 2.63 -2.04
N ALA A 8 12.94 3.59 -2.41
CA ALA A 8 13.43 4.63 -1.51
C ALA A 8 12.48 5.82 -1.47
N ARG A 9 12.32 6.41 -0.30
CA ARG A 9 11.55 7.66 -0.17
C ARG A 9 12.37 8.82 -0.74
N ARG A 10 11.86 9.46 -1.78
CA ARG A 10 12.47 10.66 -2.37
C ARG A 10 12.15 11.88 -1.51
N ALA A 11 13.16 12.66 -1.16
CA ALA A 11 12.98 13.94 -0.51
C ALA A 11 12.33 14.95 -1.46
N LEU A 12 11.16 15.46 -1.08
CA LEU A 12 10.43 16.48 -1.86
C LEU A 12 11.04 17.86 -1.64
N ARG A 13 11.14 18.67 -2.71
CA ARG A 13 11.76 20.00 -2.65
C ARG A 13 10.84 21.09 -3.17
N GLY A 14 10.94 22.30 -2.59
CA GLY A 14 10.24 23.50 -3.06
C GLY A 14 8.74 23.28 -3.29
N ARG A 15 8.30 23.49 -4.55
CA ARG A 15 6.91 23.36 -4.97
C ARG A 15 6.37 21.92 -4.84
N GLU A 16 7.21 20.90 -4.99
CA GLU A 16 6.77 19.49 -4.87
C GLU A 16 6.18 19.19 -3.49
N LYS A 17 6.63 19.85 -2.42
CA LYS A 17 6.07 19.66 -1.07
C LYS A 17 4.61 20.11 -0.96
N ARG A 18 4.17 21.01 -1.84
CA ARG A 18 2.78 21.48 -1.90
C ARG A 18 1.91 20.50 -2.67
N ASP A 19 2.46 19.92 -3.73
CA ASP A 19 1.72 19.12 -4.70
C ASP A 19 1.73 17.63 -4.36
N LEU A 20 2.78 17.14 -3.69
CA LEU A 20 3.00 15.73 -3.36
C LEU A 20 3.12 15.53 -1.85
N PHE A 21 2.47 14.49 -1.35
CA PHE A 21 2.59 14.04 0.02
C PHE A 21 3.79 13.10 0.20
N THR A 22 3.95 12.15 -0.73
CA THR A 22 5.08 11.23 -0.70
C THR A 22 5.42 10.72 -2.09
N VAL A 23 6.69 10.40 -2.29
CA VAL A 23 7.19 9.78 -3.51
C VAL A 23 8.15 8.66 -3.13
N LEU A 24 7.93 7.49 -3.69
CA LEU A 24 8.78 6.31 -3.58
C LEU A 24 9.36 6.02 -4.96
N THR A 25 10.67 5.81 -5.04
CA THR A 25 11.37 5.57 -6.31
C THR A 25 12.32 4.39 -6.20
N GLY A 26 12.46 3.62 -7.26
CA GLY A 26 13.44 2.54 -7.35
C GLY A 26 13.48 1.91 -8.74
N THR A 27 14.30 0.87 -8.89
CA THR A 27 14.36 0.07 -10.12
C THR A 27 13.65 -1.26 -9.89
N ALA A 28 12.47 -1.44 -10.47
CA ALA A 28 11.62 -2.62 -10.31
C ALA A 28 12.14 -3.82 -11.13
N GLY A 29 13.39 -4.24 -10.88
CA GLY A 29 14.03 -5.35 -11.57
C GLY A 29 13.98 -5.19 -13.10
N PRO A 30 13.43 -6.16 -13.86
CA PRO A 30 13.38 -6.12 -15.32
C PRO A 30 12.44 -5.03 -15.87
N TYR A 31 11.57 -4.44 -15.03
CA TYR A 31 10.62 -3.41 -15.45
C TYR A 31 11.24 -2.00 -15.47
N GLY A 32 12.46 -1.84 -14.97
CA GLY A 32 13.17 -0.56 -14.98
C GLY A 32 12.68 0.41 -13.90
N ALA A 33 12.81 1.71 -14.15
CA ALA A 33 12.51 2.74 -13.16
C ALA A 33 11.01 2.76 -12.82
N ALA A 34 10.70 2.71 -11.53
CA ALA A 34 9.35 2.77 -10.99
C ALA A 34 9.24 3.89 -9.94
N THR A 35 8.17 4.66 -10.05
CA THR A 35 7.83 5.73 -9.11
C THR A 35 6.40 5.56 -8.62
N VAL A 36 6.19 5.53 -7.32
CA VAL A 36 4.87 5.65 -6.70
C VAL A 36 4.78 7.03 -6.08
N SER A 37 3.81 7.82 -6.49
CA SER A 37 3.60 9.17 -5.95
C SER A 37 2.21 9.30 -5.35
N VAL A 38 2.07 10.10 -4.30
CA VAL A 38 0.78 10.43 -3.70
C VAL A 38 0.59 11.93 -3.76
N GLY A 39 -0.39 12.39 -4.52
CA GLY A 39 -0.66 13.81 -4.68
C GLY A 39 -1.42 14.39 -3.49
N THR A 40 -0.96 15.53 -2.99
CA THR A 40 -1.66 16.31 -1.96
C THR A 40 -2.95 16.90 -2.52
N VAL A 41 -2.92 17.43 -3.75
CA VAL A 41 -4.08 18.09 -4.38
C VAL A 41 -4.93 17.10 -5.17
N SER A 42 -4.30 16.23 -5.98
CA SER A 42 -5.03 15.24 -6.77
C SER A 42 -5.69 14.15 -5.91
N ARG A 43 -5.26 14.00 -4.64
CA ARG A 43 -5.76 12.98 -3.69
C ARG A 43 -5.75 11.58 -4.30
N ARG A 44 -4.70 11.30 -5.07
CA ARG A 44 -4.53 10.09 -5.84
C ARG A 44 -3.11 9.59 -5.67
N ALA A 45 -2.96 8.28 -5.49
CA ALA A 45 -1.68 7.61 -5.61
C ALA A 45 -1.54 7.02 -7.01
N GLU A 46 -0.39 7.20 -7.62
CA GLU A 46 -0.13 6.81 -9.00
C GLU A 46 1.20 6.07 -9.11
N LEU A 47 1.20 5.01 -9.92
CA LEU A 47 2.38 4.30 -10.36
C LEU A 47 2.80 4.82 -11.74
N SER A 48 4.05 5.25 -11.85
CA SER A 48 4.71 5.56 -13.11
C SER A 48 5.87 4.58 -13.31
N CYS A 49 5.73 3.71 -14.31
CA CYS A 49 6.75 2.77 -14.77
C CYS A 49 6.40 2.34 -16.19
N PRO A 50 7.18 2.69 -17.23
CA PRO A 50 6.80 2.44 -18.63
C PRO A 50 6.58 0.96 -18.99
N ALA A 51 7.24 0.04 -18.28
CA ALA A 51 7.13 -1.39 -18.52
C ALA A 51 6.02 -2.08 -17.70
N LEU A 52 5.32 -1.34 -16.84
CA LEU A 52 4.20 -1.84 -16.05
C LEU A 52 2.88 -1.22 -16.52
N PRO A 53 1.74 -1.91 -16.36
CA PRO A 53 0.44 -1.31 -16.56
C PRO A 53 0.27 -0.05 -15.70
N GLU A 54 -0.33 1.00 -16.27
CA GLU A 54 -0.70 2.19 -15.51
C GLU A 54 -1.57 1.78 -14.32
N ALA A 55 -1.23 2.26 -13.11
CA ALA A 55 -2.01 1.94 -11.93
C ALA A 55 -2.19 3.17 -11.05
N TRP A 56 -3.39 3.32 -10.51
CA TRP A 56 -3.71 4.41 -9.61
C TRP A 56 -4.81 4.04 -8.62
N VAL A 57 -4.81 4.73 -7.49
CA VAL A 57 -5.85 4.62 -6.47
C VAL A 57 -6.25 6.01 -5.99
N ASP A 58 -7.54 6.26 -5.91
CA ASP A 58 -8.10 7.48 -5.32
C ASP A 58 -9.24 7.14 -4.35
N HIS A 59 -9.66 8.14 -3.59
CA HIS A 59 -10.79 8.02 -2.70
C HIS A 59 -11.66 9.30 -2.80
N PRO A 60 -12.99 9.18 -2.87
CA PRO A 60 -13.87 10.34 -3.07
C PRO A 60 -13.91 11.30 -1.87
N ASP A 61 -13.58 10.84 -0.65
CA ASP A 61 -13.33 11.71 0.50
C ASP A 61 -11.99 12.44 0.34
N THR A 62 -12.08 13.71 -0.04
CA THR A 62 -10.93 14.62 -0.26
C THR A 62 -10.48 15.34 1.01
N THR A 63 -11.17 15.15 2.14
CA THR A 63 -10.87 15.82 3.41
C THR A 63 -9.64 15.23 4.10
N ARG A 64 -9.34 13.95 3.85
CA ARG A 64 -8.17 13.28 4.42
C ARG A 64 -6.90 13.66 3.67
N GLN A 65 -5.88 14.04 4.44
CA GLN A 65 -4.53 14.29 3.93
C GLN A 65 -3.65 13.05 4.15
N GLY A 66 -2.77 12.77 3.21
CA GLY A 66 -1.77 11.70 3.33
C GLY A 66 -1.97 10.56 2.34
N LEU A 67 -1.75 9.33 2.82
CA LEU A 67 -2.00 8.11 2.05
C LEU A 67 -3.49 7.95 1.74
N ILE A 68 -3.80 7.26 0.65
CA ILE A 68 -5.18 7.12 0.16
C ILE A 68 -5.96 6.12 1.00
N ALA A 69 -7.06 6.55 1.61
CA ALA A 69 -7.92 5.65 2.38
C ALA A 69 -8.46 4.51 1.51
N VAL A 70 -8.56 3.30 2.10
CA VAL A 70 -9.01 2.10 1.39
C VAL A 70 -10.28 1.50 1.99
N ASP A 71 -11.41 1.69 1.33
CA ASP A 71 -12.69 0.99 1.57
C ASP A 71 -13.46 0.77 0.25
N GLU A 72 -14.75 0.40 0.37
CA GLU A 72 -15.67 0.16 -0.74
C GLU A 72 -15.85 1.36 -1.68
N ARG A 73 -15.54 2.58 -1.24
CA ARG A 73 -15.64 3.79 -2.07
C ARG A 73 -14.35 4.13 -2.81
N THR A 74 -13.24 3.50 -2.44
CA THR A 74 -11.95 3.66 -3.09
C THR A 74 -12.03 3.16 -4.52
N ARG A 75 -11.49 3.95 -5.46
CA ARG A 75 -11.34 3.51 -6.84
C ARG A 75 -9.90 3.10 -7.04
N LEU A 76 -9.69 1.84 -7.40
CA LEU A 76 -8.41 1.28 -7.77
C LEU A 76 -8.48 0.85 -9.23
N VAL A 77 -7.51 1.26 -10.04
CA VAL A 77 -7.44 0.91 -11.46
C VAL A 77 -6.05 0.41 -11.80
N VAL A 78 -5.97 -0.67 -12.58
CA VAL A 78 -4.71 -1.26 -13.07
C VAL A 78 -4.84 -1.64 -14.54
N GLY A 79 -4.02 -1.04 -15.39
CA GLY A 79 -4.09 -1.18 -16.86
C GLY A 79 -5.44 -0.75 -17.41
N GLY A 80 -6.02 0.34 -16.90
CA GLY A 80 -7.35 0.83 -17.29
C GLY A 80 -8.53 0.03 -16.75
N ARG A 81 -8.28 -1.05 -15.99
CA ARG A 81 -9.33 -1.92 -15.47
C ARG A 81 -9.65 -1.58 -14.01
N PRO A 82 -10.91 -1.28 -13.68
CA PRO A 82 -11.31 -0.99 -12.31
C PRO A 82 -11.35 -2.26 -11.47
N ALA A 83 -10.86 -2.16 -10.24
CA ALA A 83 -10.94 -3.22 -9.25
C ALA A 83 -12.10 -2.98 -8.27
N SER A 84 -12.74 -4.06 -7.84
CA SER A 84 -13.69 -4.04 -6.73
C SER A 84 -12.97 -4.34 -5.41
N LEU A 85 -13.27 -3.56 -4.37
CA LEU A 85 -12.59 -3.63 -3.07
C LEU A 85 -13.57 -3.99 -1.96
N THR A 86 -13.18 -4.95 -1.12
CA THR A 86 -13.89 -5.27 0.12
C THR A 86 -12.92 -5.50 1.26
N GLN A 87 -13.29 -5.10 2.47
CA GLN A 87 -12.45 -5.30 3.65
C GLN A 87 -13.29 -5.44 4.90
N ASN A 88 -13.06 -6.49 5.69
CA ASN A 88 -13.64 -6.59 7.02
C ASN A 88 -12.72 -5.95 8.05
N ARG A 89 -12.79 -4.61 8.18
CA ARG A 89 -11.98 -3.82 9.13
C ARG A 89 -12.19 -4.22 10.60
N ARG A 90 -13.29 -4.92 10.92
CA ARG A 90 -13.65 -5.31 12.29
C ARG A 90 -13.18 -6.72 12.66
N ALA A 91 -12.58 -7.47 11.73
CA ALA A 91 -12.14 -8.81 12.02
C ALA A 91 -10.96 -8.83 13.00
N ARG A 92 -10.86 -9.90 13.80
CA ARG A 92 -9.86 -10.00 14.88
C ARG A 92 -8.48 -10.38 14.37
N SER A 93 -8.41 -11.31 13.41
CA SER A 93 -7.15 -11.72 12.79
C SER A 93 -6.69 -10.70 11.73
N ARG A 94 -5.40 -10.73 11.37
CA ARG A 94 -4.87 -9.89 10.27
C ARG A 94 -5.31 -10.42 8.90
N GLU A 95 -5.39 -11.74 8.77
CA GLU A 95 -5.81 -12.40 7.52
C GLU A 95 -7.26 -12.07 7.17
N ASP A 96 -8.16 -12.09 8.15
CA ASP A 96 -9.57 -11.72 7.92
C ASP A 96 -9.77 -10.23 7.64
N ARG A 97 -8.79 -9.39 8.04
CA ARG A 97 -8.74 -7.95 7.74
C ARG A 97 -8.10 -7.63 6.39
N ALA A 98 -7.68 -8.65 5.64
CA ALA A 98 -7.12 -8.47 4.32
C ALA A 98 -8.04 -7.61 3.45
N LEU A 99 -7.42 -6.72 2.68
CA LEU A 99 -8.10 -6.06 1.59
C LEU A 99 -8.29 -7.08 0.48
N ARG A 100 -9.54 -7.41 0.18
CA ARG A 100 -9.89 -8.31 -0.92
C ARG A 100 -10.14 -7.46 -2.16
N ILE A 101 -9.45 -7.82 -3.24
CA ILE A 101 -9.43 -7.07 -4.49
C ILE A 101 -9.88 -8.03 -5.59
N THR A 102 -10.89 -7.65 -6.34
CA THR A 102 -11.27 -8.37 -7.57
C THR A 102 -10.90 -7.49 -8.77
N LEU A 103 -10.05 -8.00 -9.65
CA LEU A 103 -9.61 -7.34 -10.87
C LEU A 103 -9.84 -8.32 -12.02
N ASP A 104 -10.83 -8.04 -12.86
CA ASP A 104 -11.39 -8.99 -13.83
C ASP A 104 -11.77 -10.35 -13.17
N ASP A 105 -11.15 -11.43 -13.64
CA ASP A 105 -11.31 -12.80 -13.16
C ASP A 105 -10.39 -13.14 -11.98
N ARG A 106 -9.45 -12.24 -11.64
CA ARG A 106 -8.46 -12.46 -10.59
C ARG A 106 -8.96 -11.97 -9.24
N ARG A 107 -8.74 -12.80 -8.22
CA ARG A 107 -9.09 -12.51 -6.83
C ARG A 107 -7.83 -12.44 -6.00
N TYR A 108 -7.58 -11.28 -5.41
CA TYR A 108 -6.44 -11.02 -4.59
C TYR A 108 -6.81 -10.77 -3.13
N ALA A 109 -5.88 -11.09 -2.24
CA ALA A 109 -5.86 -10.63 -0.87
C ALA A 109 -4.56 -9.86 -0.64
N TYR A 110 -4.69 -8.63 -0.18
CA TYR A 110 -3.58 -7.81 0.29
C TYR A 110 -3.64 -7.72 1.82
N LEU A 111 -2.63 -8.26 2.50
CA LEU A 111 -2.66 -8.43 3.95
C LEU A 111 -1.34 -8.06 4.61
N ALA A 112 -1.43 -7.73 5.91
CA ALA A 112 -0.27 -7.63 6.77
C ALA A 112 0.10 -9.02 7.33
N THR A 113 1.28 -9.53 6.98
CA THR A 113 1.81 -10.81 7.48
C THR A 113 2.60 -10.64 8.78
N GLY A 114 2.99 -9.41 9.12
CA GLY A 114 3.80 -9.10 10.28
C GLY A 114 3.88 -7.60 10.55
N THR A 115 4.63 -7.21 11.58
CA THR A 115 4.96 -5.80 11.78
C THR A 115 5.86 -5.33 10.64
N GLY A 116 5.40 -4.34 9.86
CA GLY A 116 6.14 -3.86 8.69
C GLY A 116 6.31 -4.90 7.58
N ALA A 117 5.41 -5.88 7.50
CA ALA A 117 5.43 -6.89 6.44
C ALA A 117 4.03 -7.02 5.82
N GLU A 118 3.97 -6.84 4.51
CA GLU A 118 2.76 -6.93 3.70
C GLU A 118 2.95 -7.97 2.59
N GLU A 119 1.86 -8.60 2.16
CA GLU A 119 1.88 -9.61 1.10
C GLU A 119 0.65 -9.45 0.21
N LEU A 120 0.88 -9.42 -1.11
CA LEU A 120 -0.13 -9.61 -2.14
C LEU A 120 -0.20 -11.10 -2.49
N ARG A 121 -1.39 -11.68 -2.35
CA ARG A 121 -1.69 -13.07 -2.72
C ARG A 121 -2.80 -13.10 -3.74
N ASP A 122 -2.70 -14.00 -4.69
CA ASP A 122 -3.80 -14.40 -5.57
C ASP A 122 -4.42 -15.70 -5.06
N ALA A 123 -5.74 -15.82 -5.16
CA ALA A 123 -6.48 -16.96 -4.62
C ALA A 123 -6.09 -18.31 -5.26
N ALA A 124 -5.70 -18.30 -6.54
CA ALA A 124 -5.31 -19.50 -7.28
C ALA A 124 -3.78 -19.74 -7.24
N ARG A 125 -3.00 -18.66 -7.31
CA ARG A 125 -1.53 -18.72 -7.46
C ARG A 125 -0.76 -18.61 -6.14
N GLY A 126 -1.43 -18.20 -5.06
CA GLY A 126 -0.80 -17.98 -3.76
C GLY A 126 -0.02 -16.66 -3.70
N PRO A 127 1.05 -16.57 -2.88
CA PRO A 127 1.86 -15.36 -2.73
C PRO A 127 2.51 -14.90 -4.05
N LEU A 128 2.43 -13.60 -4.33
CA LEU A 128 2.96 -12.99 -5.55
C LEU A 128 4.01 -11.92 -5.27
N VAL A 129 3.73 -11.03 -4.32
CA VAL A 129 4.65 -9.94 -3.95
C VAL A 129 4.68 -9.79 -2.44
N ARG A 130 5.87 -9.68 -1.87
CA ARG A 130 6.10 -9.40 -0.45
C ARG A 130 6.75 -8.04 -0.31
N ILE A 131 6.32 -7.29 0.70
CA ILE A 131 6.84 -5.94 0.94
C ILE A 131 7.23 -5.81 2.40
N ARG A 132 8.49 -5.46 2.62
CA ARG A 132 9.02 -5.12 3.94
C ARG A 132 9.12 -3.61 4.06
N ILE A 133 8.44 -3.07 5.06
CA ILE A 133 8.34 -1.64 5.36
C ILE A 133 9.01 -1.41 6.71
N PRO A 134 10.29 -1.03 6.75
CA PRO A 134 10.94 -0.68 8.00
C PRO A 134 10.35 0.62 8.56
N LEU A 135 10.45 0.81 9.88
CA LEU A 135 9.97 2.04 10.54
C LEU A 135 10.66 3.30 9.98
N ARG A 136 11.92 3.15 9.58
CA ARG A 136 12.74 4.15 8.89
C ARG A 136 13.51 3.45 7.78
N GLY A 137 13.61 4.09 6.63
CA GLY A 137 14.34 3.58 5.48
C GLY A 137 13.43 3.14 4.35
N ASP A 138 14.03 2.39 3.44
CA ASP A 138 13.43 2.07 2.16
C ASP A 138 12.58 0.81 2.23
N ARG A 139 11.58 0.70 1.35
CA ARG A 139 10.73 -0.49 1.28
C ARG A 139 11.41 -1.53 0.41
N THR A 140 11.55 -2.75 0.91
CA THR A 140 12.05 -3.88 0.13
C THR A 140 10.86 -4.60 -0.49
N VAL A 141 10.88 -4.78 -1.81
CA VAL A 141 9.84 -5.47 -2.58
C VAL A 141 10.44 -6.74 -3.16
N THR A 142 9.92 -7.89 -2.75
CA THR A 142 10.29 -9.20 -3.28
C THR A 142 9.17 -9.70 -4.20
N VAL A 143 9.47 -9.87 -5.48
CA VAL A 143 8.54 -10.39 -6.49
C VAL A 143 8.79 -11.88 -6.67
N LEU A 144 7.75 -12.68 -6.50
CA LEU A 144 7.81 -14.14 -6.53
C LEU A 144 7.58 -14.68 -7.96
N PRO A 145 8.00 -15.93 -8.26
CA PRO A 145 8.05 -16.43 -9.63
C PRO A 145 6.72 -16.46 -10.39
N ALA A 146 5.58 -16.52 -9.68
CA ALA A 146 4.24 -16.58 -10.27
C ALA A 146 3.63 -15.20 -10.57
N ALA A 147 4.32 -14.11 -10.19
CA ALA A 147 3.85 -12.75 -10.38
C ALA A 147 4.13 -12.24 -11.80
N ASP A 148 3.14 -11.58 -12.38
CA ASP A 148 3.24 -10.86 -13.65
C ASP A 148 3.25 -9.33 -13.45
N ALA A 149 3.31 -8.58 -14.55
CA ALA A 149 3.37 -7.12 -14.52
C ALA A 149 2.12 -6.47 -13.86
N VAL A 150 0.94 -7.10 -13.97
CA VAL A 150 -0.28 -6.61 -13.32
C VAL A 150 -0.17 -6.77 -11.82
N ASP A 151 0.33 -7.92 -11.36
CA ASP A 151 0.52 -8.20 -9.94
C ASP A 151 1.54 -7.25 -9.30
N VAL A 152 2.64 -6.98 -10.02
CA VAL A 152 3.67 -6.01 -9.60
C VAL A 152 3.08 -4.60 -9.55
N ALA A 153 2.38 -4.15 -10.60
CA ALA A 153 1.76 -2.83 -10.63
C ALA A 153 0.76 -2.65 -9.48
N LEU A 154 -0.08 -3.67 -9.24
CA LEU A 154 -1.04 -3.70 -8.14
C LEU A 154 -0.35 -3.59 -6.78
N ALA A 155 0.68 -4.40 -6.52
CA ALA A 155 1.40 -4.34 -5.24
C ALA A 155 2.07 -2.97 -5.01
N LEU A 156 2.62 -2.37 -6.07
CA LEU A 156 3.30 -1.08 -5.99
C LEU A 156 2.35 0.08 -5.75
N VAL A 157 1.24 0.17 -6.48
CA VAL A 157 0.30 1.29 -6.30
C VAL A 157 -0.31 1.31 -4.89
N LEU A 158 -0.51 0.13 -4.30
CA LEU A 158 -0.99 -0.01 -2.93
C LEU A 158 -0.02 0.55 -1.87
N GLN A 159 1.25 0.81 -2.21
CA GLN A 159 2.18 1.48 -1.31
C GLN A 159 1.84 2.96 -1.05
N GLY A 160 1.00 3.55 -1.91
CA GLY A 160 0.41 4.89 -1.72
C GLY A 160 -0.92 4.90 -0.96
N ALA A 161 -1.45 3.73 -0.59
CA ALA A 161 -2.70 3.58 0.15
C ALA A 161 -2.47 3.46 1.67
N ASP A 162 -3.46 3.89 2.45
CA ASP A 162 -3.47 3.79 3.91
C ASP A 162 -3.90 2.40 4.35
N MET A 163 -2.91 1.56 4.58
CA MET A 163 -3.07 0.16 4.99
C MET A 163 -3.14 -0.05 6.50
N ARG A 164 -3.31 1.01 7.31
CA ARG A 164 -3.44 0.89 8.77
C ARG A 164 -4.57 -0.05 9.20
N ALA A 165 -5.64 -0.13 8.42
CA ALA A 165 -6.75 -1.05 8.66
C ALA A 165 -6.35 -2.54 8.64
N LEU A 166 -5.25 -2.90 7.97
CA LEU A 166 -4.71 -4.27 7.97
C LEU A 166 -4.14 -4.68 9.34
N THR A 167 -3.68 -3.71 10.14
CA THR A 167 -2.92 -3.98 11.38
C THR A 167 -3.63 -3.52 12.65
N LEU A 168 -4.57 -2.56 12.58
CA LEU A 168 -5.31 -2.01 13.74
C LEU A 168 -6.21 -3.03 14.47
N THR A 169 -5.70 -3.62 15.55
CA THR A 169 -6.50 -4.34 16.56
C THR A 169 -6.98 -3.35 17.62
N ARG A 170 -8.22 -3.47 18.13
CA ARG A 170 -8.76 -2.58 19.19
C ARG A 170 -7.85 -2.50 20.44
N ALA A 171 -7.09 -3.57 20.73
CA ALA A 171 -6.11 -3.61 21.81
C ALA A 171 -4.90 -2.66 21.61
N ALA A 172 -4.49 -2.40 20.36
CA ALA A 172 -3.39 -1.47 20.06
C ALA A 172 -3.79 -0.01 20.28
N LEU A 173 -5.08 0.32 20.12
CA LEU A 173 -5.64 1.63 20.44
C LEU A 173 -5.64 1.91 21.95
N ILE A 174 -5.90 0.88 22.77
CA ILE A 174 -5.85 0.99 24.23
C ILE A 174 -4.39 1.12 24.69
N GLY A 175 -3.49 0.25 24.21
CA GLY A 175 -2.06 0.31 24.59
C GLY A 175 -1.35 1.60 24.16
N ALA A 176 -1.64 2.15 22.97
CA ALA A 176 -1.06 3.42 22.54
C ALA A 176 -1.56 4.63 23.35
N LEU A 177 -2.80 4.59 23.85
CA LEU A 177 -3.32 5.60 24.78
C LEU A 177 -2.74 5.41 26.19
N SER A 178 -2.52 4.18 26.66
CA SER A 178 -1.89 3.92 27.96
C SER A 178 -0.42 4.40 28.05
N PHE A 179 0.30 4.37 26.92
CA PHE A 179 1.66 4.91 26.82
C PHE A 179 1.72 6.44 26.69
N LEU A 180 0.61 7.08 26.29
CA LEU A 180 0.50 8.55 26.25
C LEU A 180 -0.07 9.14 27.55
N ASP A 181 -0.63 8.31 28.43
CA ASP A 181 -1.21 8.72 29.72
C ASP A 181 -0.31 8.44 30.94
N THR A 182 0.96 8.03 30.72
CA THR A 182 1.93 7.84 31.82
C THR A 182 2.75 9.11 32.13
N GLY A 183 2.26 10.28 31.76
CA GLY A 183 2.97 11.56 31.90
C GLY A 183 2.12 12.69 32.47
N LYS A 184 1.71 12.58 33.73
CA LYS A 184 1.34 13.64 34.70
C LYS A 184 1.01 12.92 36.03
N GLY A 185 1.87 12.97 37.05
CA GLY A 185 1.86 13.94 38.17
C GLY A 185 0.71 13.58 39.13
N GLU A 186 0.81 13.44 40.45
CA GLU A 186 1.73 13.80 41.56
C GLU A 186 1.49 12.70 42.66
N ALA A 187 2.20 12.54 43.78
CA ALA A 187 2.88 13.45 44.69
C ALA A 187 3.90 12.66 45.54
#